data_AF-A0A1G2WCZ4-F1
#
_entry.id   AF-A0A1G2WCZ4-F1
#
_cell.length_a   1.000
_cell.length_b   1.000
_cell.length_c   1.000
_cell.angle_alpha   90.00
_cell.angle_beta   90.00
_cell.angle_gamma   90.00
#
_symmetry.space_group_name_H-M   'P 1'
#
loop_
_entity.id
_entity.type
_entity.pdbx_description
1 polymer ?
#
loop_
_entity_poly.entity_id
_entity_poly.type
_entity_poly.pdbx_seq_one_letter_code
_entity_poly.pdbx_strand_id
1 'polypeptide(L)' 'MSLPGGETISASPALSRQRRFVTPGPDETVEALALRALPGQPVEAAVDAIRSWNLHIFAMRKPAGLLLGSDVVFVEPPLG' A
#
# COMPACT_ATOMS: atom_id res chain seq x y z
N MET A 1 -8.61 -51.33 -17.81
CA MET A 1 -9.71 -50.38 -18.12
C MET A 1 -9.63 -49.24 -17.11
N SER A 2 -9.88 -48.02 -17.56
CA SER A 2 -9.50 -46.69 -17.06
C SER A 2 -9.63 -46.33 -15.57
N LEU A 3 -8.67 -45.49 -15.14
CA LEU A 3 -8.57 -44.57 -13.99
C LEU A 3 -9.74 -43.53 -13.97
N PRO A 4 -10.01 -42.68 -12.92
CA PRO A 4 -9.04 -41.86 -12.16
C PRO A 4 -9.37 -41.59 -10.66
N GLY A 5 -8.47 -41.16 -9.78
CA GLY A 5 -7.47 -40.11 -9.93
C GLY A 5 -8.11 -38.72 -9.79
N GLY A 6 -8.73 -38.42 -8.63
CA GLY A 6 -9.47 -37.18 -8.40
C GLY A 6 -9.01 -36.46 -7.14
N GLU A 7 -7.76 -36.00 -7.11
CA GLU A 7 -7.33 -34.98 -6.15
C GLU A 7 -7.86 -33.63 -6.66
N THR A 8 -9.04 -33.24 -6.17
CA THR A 8 -9.54 -31.87 -6.35
C THR A 8 -8.67 -30.94 -5.52
N ILE A 9 -7.69 -30.31 -6.16
CA ILE A 9 -7.05 -29.09 -5.64
C ILE A 9 -8.15 -28.06 -5.38
N SER A 10 -8.48 -27.88 -4.09
CA SER A 10 -9.41 -26.87 -3.61
C SER A 10 -8.92 -25.51 -4.13
N ALA A 11 -9.75 -24.87 -4.95
CA ALA A 11 -9.50 -23.53 -5.48
C ALA A 11 -9.09 -22.60 -4.33
N SER A 12 -7.87 -22.06 -4.41
CA SER A 12 -7.42 -21.03 -3.47
C SER A 12 -8.41 -19.87 -3.52
N PRO A 13 -8.82 -19.30 -2.38
CA PRO A 13 -9.73 -18.16 -2.39
C PRO A 13 -9.12 -17.09 -3.29
N ALA A 14 -9.90 -16.60 -4.25
CA ALA A 14 -9.47 -15.52 -5.13
C ALA A 14 -8.97 -14.37 -4.25
N LEU A 15 -7.65 -14.21 -4.19
CA LEU A 15 -7.02 -13.20 -3.34
C LEU A 15 -7.60 -11.86 -3.74
N SER A 16 -8.43 -11.29 -2.86
CA SER A 16 -9.06 -10.00 -3.11
C SER A 16 -7.96 -9.00 -3.43
N ARG A 17 -8.16 -8.16 -4.46
CA ARG A 17 -7.16 -7.18 -4.89
C ARG A 17 -6.75 -6.34 -3.69
N GLN A 18 -5.54 -6.56 -3.19
CA GLN A 18 -4.97 -5.71 -2.15
C GLN A 18 -4.31 -4.51 -2.82
N ARG A 19 -4.55 -3.33 -2.25
CA ARG A 19 -3.83 -2.12 -2.63
C ARG A 19 -2.37 -2.30 -2.28
N ARG A 20 -1.48 -1.86 -3.17
CA ARG A 20 -0.07 -1.78 -2.92
C ARG A 20 0.18 -0.80 -1.79
N PHE A 21 0.98 -1.24 -0.84
CA PHE A 21 1.41 -0.45 0.30
C PHE A 21 2.91 -0.59 0.49
N VAL A 22 3.50 0.36 1.22
CA VAL A 22 4.91 0.36 1.61
C VAL A 22 5.01 0.77 3.07
N THR A 23 6.04 0.26 3.75
CA THR A 23 6.40 0.72 5.09
C THR A 23 7.45 1.82 4.98
N PRO A 24 7.30 2.97 5.65
CA PRO A 24 8.34 3.99 5.72
C PRO A 24 9.63 3.42 6.31
N GLY A 25 10.77 3.99 5.93
CA GLY A 25 12.01 3.81 6.68
C GLY A 25 11.98 4.58 8.02
N PRO A 26 12.92 4.29 8.94
CA PRO A 26 13.11 5.12 10.12
C PRO A 26 13.52 6.54 9.68
N ASP A 27 12.83 7.56 10.18
CA ASP A 27 13.04 8.98 9.83
C ASP A 27 12.81 9.30 8.33
N GLU A 28 12.18 8.40 7.57
CA GLU A 28 11.90 8.62 6.16
C GLU A 28 10.78 9.65 6.00
N THR A 29 11.04 10.69 5.21
CA THR A 29 10.04 11.72 4.90
C THR A 29 9.03 11.23 3.86
N VAL A 30 7.86 11.87 3.82
CA VAL A 30 6.80 11.50 2.84
C VAL A 30 7.27 11.73 1.41
N GLU A 31 8.13 12.72 1.17
CA GLU A 31 8.74 13.03 -0.12
C GLU A 31 9.69 11.93 -0.59
N ALA A 32 10.55 11.43 0.32
CA ALA A 32 11.46 10.32 0.02
C ALA A 32 10.67 9.02 -0.25
N LEU A 33 9.63 8.77 0.54
CA LEU A 33 8.71 7.66 0.31
C LEU A 33 7.99 7.79 -1.04
N ALA A 34 7.51 8.98 -1.39
CA ALA A 34 6.84 9.26 -2.66
C ALA A 34 7.77 9.02 -3.85
N LEU A 35 9.03 9.47 -3.78
CA LEU A 35 10.04 9.25 -4.81
C LEU A 35 10.29 7.76 -5.09
N ARG A 36 10.38 6.92 -4.04
CA ARG A 36 10.59 5.46 -4.23
C ARG A 36 9.31 4.71 -4.61
N ALA A 37 8.17 5.14 -4.08
CA ALA A 37 6.91 4.45 -4.26
C ALA A 37 6.24 4.77 -5.60
N LEU A 38 6.36 6.03 -6.03
CA LEU A 38 5.72 6.61 -7.22
C LEU A 38 6.76 7.33 -8.10
N PRO A 39 7.79 6.64 -8.62
CA PRO A 39 8.87 7.26 -9.40
C PRO A 39 8.42 7.89 -10.74
N GLY A 40 7.18 7.63 -11.17
CA GLY A 40 6.60 8.17 -12.40
C GLY A 40 5.76 9.43 -12.23
N GLN A 41 5.64 9.97 -11.02
CA GLN A 41 4.85 11.17 -10.72
C GLN A 41 5.74 12.27 -10.12
N PRO A 42 5.41 13.56 -10.35
CA PRO A 42 6.09 14.65 -9.66
C PRO A 42 5.88 14.52 -8.15
N VAL A 43 6.93 14.79 -7.38
CA VAL A 43 6.97 14.56 -5.92
C VAL A 43 5.79 15.21 -5.21
N GLU A 44 5.47 16.47 -5.54
CA GLU A 44 4.36 17.18 -4.91
C GLU A 44 3.01 16.48 -5.14
N ALA A 45 2.73 16.03 -6.37
CA ALA A 45 1.49 15.32 -6.67
C ALA A 45 1.45 13.93 -6.03
N ALA A 46 2.60 13.24 -5.99
CA ALA A 46 2.72 11.94 -5.34
C ALA A 46 2.51 12.04 -3.82
N VAL A 47 3.06 13.08 -3.18
CA VAL A 47 2.88 13.37 -1.76
C VAL A 47 1.43 13.70 -1.45
N ASP A 48 0.78 14.55 -2.25
CA ASP A 48 -0.64 14.88 -2.07
C ASP A 48 -1.54 13.63 -2.20
N ALA A 49 -1.30 12.81 -3.22
CA ALA A 49 -2.00 11.54 -3.41
C ALA A 49 -1.80 10.60 -2.22
N ILE A 50 -0.56 10.40 -1.77
CA ILE A 50 -0.24 9.58 -0.59
C ILE A 50 -0.96 10.13 0.65
N ARG A 51 -0.98 11.46 0.85
CA ARG A 51 -1.65 12.08 1.99
C ARG A 51 -3.16 11.83 1.97
N SER A 52 -3.77 11.98 0.81
CA SER A 52 -5.20 11.74 0.57
C SER A 52 -5.58 10.27 0.75
N TRP A 53 -4.74 9.34 0.30
CA TRP A 53 -4.97 7.90 0.45
C TRP A 53 -4.72 7.38 1.87
N ASN A 54 -3.95 8.12 2.67
CA ASN A 54 -3.53 7.76 4.03
C ASN A 54 -4.00 8.77 5.07
N LEU A 55 -5.20 9.33 4.92
CA LEU A 55 -5.77 10.29 5.87
C LEU A 55 -5.82 9.77 7.32
N HIS A 56 -5.94 8.46 7.52
CA HIS A 56 -5.85 7.85 8.86
C HIS A 56 -4.48 8.08 9.54
N ILE A 57 -3.40 8.26 8.77
CA ILE A 57 -2.07 8.63 9.29
C ILE A 57 -1.98 10.14 9.41
N PHE A 58 -2.30 10.88 8.35
CA PHE A 58 -2.02 12.32 8.27
C PHE A 58 -3.05 13.21 8.97
N ALA A 59 -4.31 12.82 9.01
CA ALA A 59 -5.39 13.60 9.63
C ALA A 59 -5.63 13.20 11.10
N MET A 60 -5.40 11.93 11.47
CA MET A 60 -5.72 11.45 12.83
C MET A 60 -4.52 11.41 13.78
N ARG A 61 -3.26 11.39 13.29
CA ARG A 61 -2.08 11.38 14.19
C ARG A 61 -1.59 12.77 14.57
N LYS A 62 -1.07 12.86 15.80
CA LYS A 62 -0.33 14.01 16.34
C LYS A 62 1.06 13.55 16.78
N PRO A 63 2.16 14.14 16.27
CA PRO A 63 2.21 15.26 15.32
C PRO A 63 1.69 14.88 13.93
N ALA A 64 1.00 15.81 13.27
CA ALA A 64 0.45 15.58 11.93
C ALA A 64 1.60 15.36 10.94
N GLY A 65 1.61 14.21 10.26
CA GLY A 65 2.63 13.87 9.26
C GLY A 65 3.84 13.09 9.78
N LEU A 66 3.81 12.60 11.02
CA LEU A 66 4.85 11.69 11.49
C LEU A 66 4.64 10.28 10.91
N LEU A 67 5.47 9.90 9.93
CA LEU A 67 5.57 8.54 9.42
C LEU A 67 6.50 7.74 10.33
N LEU A 68 5.98 6.68 10.96
CA LEU A 68 6.79 5.72 11.69
C LEU A 68 7.17 4.56 10.76
N GLY A 69 8.32 3.93 11.01
CA GLY A 69 8.75 2.77 10.22
C GLY A 69 7.81 1.56 10.30
N SER A 70 6.89 1.57 11.27
CA SER A 70 5.83 0.58 11.44
C SER A 70 4.52 0.94 10.75
N ASP A 71 4.41 2.13 10.14
CA ASP A 71 3.20 2.52 9.42
C ASP A 71 3.06 1.81 8.07
N VAL A 72 1.80 1.62 7.67
CA VAL A 72 1.46 1.09 6.35
C VAL A 72 0.97 2.26 5.50
N VAL A 73 1.77 2.66 4.52
CA VAL A 73 1.43 3.75 3.60
C VAL A 73 0.94 3.16 2.29
N PHE A 74 -0.32 3.39 1.95
CA PHE A 74 -0.89 3.01 0.66
C PHE A 74 -0.35 3.90 -0.45
N VAL A 75 0.09 3.27 -1.54
CA VAL A 75 0.68 3.94 -2.71
C VAL A 75 -0.19 3.75 -3.96
N GLU A 76 -1.43 3.32 -3.75
CA GLU A 76 -2.46 3.22 -4.76
C GLU A 76 -3.76 3.85 -4.24
N PRO A 77 -4.63 4.35 -5.13
CA PRO A 77 -5.92 4.90 -4.73
C PRO A 77 -6.79 3.87 -4.00
N PRO A 78 -7.74 4.32 -3.15
CA PRO A 78 -8.73 3.44 -2.54
C PRO A 78 -9.55 2.74 -3.64
N LEU A 79 -9.77 1.44 -3.46
CA LEU A 79 -10.69 0.68 -4.30
C LEU A 79 -12.10 1.12 -3.87
N GLY A 80 -12.81 1.79 -4.78
CA GLY A 80 -14.20 2.23 -4.59
C GLY A 80 -15.19 1.08 -4.58
#